data_AF-A0A519VVQ0-F1
#
_entry.id   AF-A0A519VVQ0-F1
#
_cell.length_a   1.000
_cell.length_b   1.000
_cell.length_c   1.000
_cell.angle_alpha   90.00
_cell.angle_beta   90.00
_cell.angle_gamma   90.00
#
_symmetry.space_group_name_H-M   'P 1'
#
loop_
_entity.id
_entity.type
_entity.pdbx_description
1 polymer ?
#
loop_
_entity_poly.entity_id
_entity_poly.type
_entity_poly.pdbx_seq_one_letter_code
_entity_poly.pdbx_strand_id
1 'polypeptide(L)'
;MSGLTKEKVIIAFKKLGIKLTNPTDILGNAIYAAENSNAWFTAENIKKSLSSFAEMLNEADVEQWFKTISFSSSPKKIGLILAGNIPMVGFHDVLSVIASGNIAMIKLSSSDDKLIKAVIAELLNIEPALASKIEYVERLKDFDAVIATGSNNSSRYFDYYFGKVPNIIRKNRNSVAVINGTETKEDIENLGNDIFDYFGLGCRNVSKIYLPKGYDIANFYEGIESFQPIINHFKYNNNYD
;
A
#
# COMPACT_ATOMS: atom_id res chain seq x y z
N MET A 1 22.39 -14.94 19.32
CA MET A 1 21.68 -13.68 19.00
C MET A 1 20.46 -13.58 19.90
N SER A 2 20.20 -12.43 20.51
CA SER A 2 18.97 -12.21 21.27
C SER A 2 17.77 -12.27 20.32
N GLY A 3 16.68 -12.92 20.76
CA GLY A 3 15.45 -13.05 19.95
C GLY A 3 14.85 -11.70 19.55
N LEU A 4 13.91 -11.72 18.61
CA LEU A 4 13.15 -10.52 18.22
C LEU A 4 12.24 -10.08 19.37
N THR A 5 12.26 -8.79 19.71
CA THR A 5 11.41 -8.18 20.72
C THR A 5 10.56 -7.07 20.10
N LYS A 6 9.47 -6.69 20.77
CA LYS A 6 8.63 -5.54 20.39
C LYS A 6 9.45 -4.27 20.22
N GLU A 7 10.38 -4.01 21.13
CA GLU A 7 11.25 -2.83 21.12
C GLU A 7 12.14 -2.80 19.87
N LYS A 8 12.74 -3.94 19.50
CA LYS A 8 13.55 -4.04 18.27
C LYS A 8 12.73 -3.74 17.02
N VAL A 9 11.47 -4.19 16.97
CA VAL A 9 10.58 -3.89 15.84
C VAL A 9 10.26 -2.40 15.77
N ILE A 10 9.96 -1.76 16.90
CA ILE A 10 9.72 -0.30 16.97
C ILE A 10 10.93 0.45 16.42
N ILE A 11 12.14 0.14 16.91
CA ILE A 11 13.38 0.77 16.46
C ILE A 11 13.61 0.53 14.96
N ALA A 12 13.37 -0.70 14.48
CA ALA A 12 13.54 -1.04 13.08
C ALA A 12 12.58 -0.26 12.17
N PHE A 13 11.32 -0.12 12.57
CA PHE A 13 10.31 0.64 11.83
C PHE A 13 10.65 2.12 11.76
N LYS A 14 11.01 2.75 12.89
CA LYS A 14 11.45 4.15 12.94
C LYS A 14 12.66 4.39 12.02
N LYS A 15 13.67 3.51 12.08
CA LYS A 15 14.87 3.61 11.22
C LYS A 15 14.54 3.41 9.74
N LEU A 16 13.62 2.51 9.42
CA LEU A 16 13.15 2.33 8.04
C LEU A 16 12.48 3.62 7.55
N GLY A 17 11.59 4.22 8.35
CA GLY A 17 10.95 5.50 8.02
C GLY A 17 11.95 6.60 7.68
N ILE A 18 12.98 6.77 8.52
CA ILE A 18 14.08 7.73 8.28
C ILE A 18 14.77 7.44 6.94
N LYS A 19 15.11 6.18 6.64
CA LYS A 19 15.79 5.84 5.39
C LYS A 19 14.91 6.04 4.16
N LEU A 20 13.59 5.85 4.28
CA LEU A 20 12.65 6.09 3.20
C LEU A 20 12.45 7.58 2.86
N THR A 21 12.92 8.51 3.71
CA THR A 21 12.94 9.95 3.36
C THR A 21 13.90 10.27 2.20
N ASN A 22 14.99 9.50 2.06
CA ASN A 22 15.98 9.63 1.00
C ASN A 22 16.22 8.25 0.35
N PRO A 23 15.21 7.72 -0.36
CA PRO A 23 15.19 6.31 -0.75
C PRO A 23 16.17 5.98 -1.89
N THR A 24 16.65 6.97 -2.64
CA THR A 24 17.56 6.72 -3.79
C THR A 24 18.86 6.04 -3.34
N ASP A 25 19.39 6.41 -2.18
CA ASP A 25 20.66 5.88 -1.66
C ASP A 25 20.60 4.39 -1.31
N ILE A 26 19.39 3.90 -0.98
CA ILE A 26 19.16 2.52 -0.53
C ILE A 26 18.36 1.68 -1.53
N LEU A 27 17.56 2.30 -2.41
CA LEU A 27 16.60 1.64 -3.28
C LEU A 27 16.75 2.02 -4.76
N GLY A 28 17.74 2.83 -5.16
CA GLY A 28 17.84 3.37 -6.52
C GLY A 28 17.65 2.35 -7.65
N ASN A 29 18.34 1.21 -7.57
CA ASN A 29 18.19 0.12 -8.55
C ASN A 29 16.79 -0.52 -8.53
N ALA A 30 16.16 -0.64 -7.35
CA ALA A 30 14.84 -1.21 -7.20
C ALA A 30 13.73 -0.27 -7.72
N ILE A 31 13.89 1.04 -7.52
CA ILE A 31 13.02 2.07 -8.08
C ILE A 31 13.03 1.97 -9.61
N TYR A 32 14.23 1.96 -10.21
CA TYR A 32 14.37 1.81 -11.66
C TYR A 32 13.79 0.48 -12.17
N ALA A 33 14.05 -0.63 -11.48
CA ALA A 33 13.50 -1.93 -11.86
C ALA A 33 11.96 -1.97 -11.78
N ALA A 34 11.37 -1.33 -10.75
CA ALA A 34 9.93 -1.26 -10.56
C ALA A 34 9.27 -0.46 -11.70
N GLU A 35 9.78 0.73 -12.02
CA GLU A 35 9.29 1.59 -13.10
C GLU A 35 9.31 0.89 -14.47
N ASN A 36 10.40 0.19 -14.80
CA ASN A 36 10.51 -0.56 -16.06
C ASN A 36 9.56 -1.78 -16.12
N SER A 37 9.27 -2.40 -14.98
CA SER A 37 8.43 -3.60 -14.93
C SER A 37 6.93 -3.30 -14.93
N ASN A 38 6.53 -2.11 -14.47
CA ASN A 38 5.14 -1.71 -14.38
C ASN A 38 5.01 -0.23 -14.71
N ALA A 39 4.55 0.09 -15.92
CA ALA A 39 4.40 1.47 -16.38
C ALA A 39 3.45 2.34 -15.53
N TRP A 40 2.59 1.76 -14.68
CA TRP A 40 1.81 2.57 -13.72
C TRP A 40 2.67 3.13 -12.57
N PHE A 41 3.86 2.58 -12.35
CA PHE A 41 4.79 2.95 -11.30
C PHE A 41 5.76 4.00 -11.80
N THR A 42 5.21 5.15 -12.20
CA THR A 42 6.01 6.33 -12.54
C THR A 42 6.91 6.71 -11.36
N ALA A 43 8.04 7.38 -11.63
CA ALA A 43 8.91 7.91 -10.59
C ALA A 43 8.14 8.73 -9.53
N GLU A 44 7.13 9.50 -9.96
CA GLU A 44 6.25 10.27 -9.07
C GLU A 44 5.41 9.38 -8.15
N ASN A 45 4.73 8.35 -8.69
CA ASN A 45 3.92 7.43 -7.89
C ASN A 45 4.78 6.62 -6.91
N ILE A 46 5.96 6.16 -7.33
CA ILE A 46 6.90 5.47 -6.46
C ILE A 46 7.34 6.41 -5.33
N LYS A 47 7.76 7.63 -5.66
CA LYS A 47 8.17 8.65 -4.68
C LYS A 47 7.04 8.92 -3.69
N LYS A 48 5.82 9.16 -4.17
CA LYS A 48 4.64 9.40 -3.34
C LYS A 48 4.41 8.25 -2.35
N SER A 49 4.43 7.00 -2.83
CA SER A 49 4.29 5.83 -1.96
C SER A 49 5.39 5.74 -0.90
N LEU A 50 6.66 5.94 -1.28
CA LEU A 50 7.80 5.86 -0.34
C LEU A 50 7.71 6.98 0.71
N SER A 51 7.37 8.20 0.29
CA SER A 51 7.13 9.34 1.19
C SER A 51 6.01 9.03 2.19
N SER A 52 4.87 8.48 1.75
CA SER A 52 3.80 8.11 2.67
C SER A 52 4.22 7.05 3.70
N PHE A 53 5.05 6.08 3.32
CA PHE A 53 5.60 5.12 4.29
C PHE A 53 6.64 5.77 5.21
N ALA A 54 7.46 6.70 4.71
CA ALA A 54 8.41 7.44 5.54
C ALA A 54 7.68 8.27 6.61
N GLU A 55 6.60 8.96 6.22
CA GLU A 55 5.73 9.72 7.12
C GLU A 55 5.05 8.80 8.13
N MET A 56 4.39 7.72 7.69
CA MET A 56 3.70 6.78 8.59
C MET A 56 4.64 6.11 9.60
N LEU A 57 5.91 5.91 9.23
CA LEU A 57 6.93 5.28 10.09
C LEU A 57 7.75 6.29 10.90
N ASN A 58 7.25 7.51 11.09
CA ASN A 58 7.87 8.47 11.99
C ASN A 58 7.79 8.01 13.45
N GLU A 59 8.61 8.63 14.30
CA GLU A 59 8.73 8.28 15.71
C GLU A 59 7.41 8.33 16.48
N ALA A 60 6.66 9.43 16.36
CA ALA A 60 5.43 9.65 17.10
C ALA A 60 4.34 8.64 16.71
N ASP A 61 4.16 8.39 15.41
CA ASP A 61 3.13 7.49 14.90
C ASP A 61 3.44 6.03 15.21
N VAL A 62 4.70 5.61 15.09
CA VAL A 62 5.11 4.25 15.45
C VAL A 62 4.92 4.01 16.95
N GLU A 63 5.34 4.94 17.82
CA GLU A 63 5.11 4.80 19.25
C GLU A 63 3.63 4.73 19.60
N GLN A 64 2.84 5.63 19.01
CA GLN A 64 1.40 5.67 19.23
C GLN A 64 0.72 4.37 18.76
N TRP A 65 1.09 3.86 17.58
CA TRP A 65 0.59 2.61 17.05
C TRP A 65 0.90 1.45 18.00
N PHE A 66 2.16 1.34 18.46
CA PHE A 66 2.59 0.22 19.29
C PHE A 66 2.06 0.25 20.73
N LYS A 67 1.47 1.34 21.23
CA LYS A 67 0.81 1.35 22.56
C LYS A 67 -0.27 0.28 22.69
N THR A 68 -0.99 -0.02 21.62
CA THR A 68 -2.12 -0.96 21.61
C THR A 68 -1.76 -2.35 21.08
N ILE A 69 -0.59 -2.50 20.47
CA ILE A 69 -0.16 -3.75 19.84
C ILE A 69 0.34 -4.74 20.90
N SER A 70 -0.29 -5.91 20.99
CA SER A 70 0.22 -7.06 21.72
C SER A 70 1.21 -7.82 20.85
N PHE A 71 2.45 -7.97 21.34
CA PHE A 71 3.48 -8.73 20.64
C PHE A 71 3.40 -10.20 21.05
N SER A 72 3.09 -11.08 20.10
CA SER A 72 2.87 -12.50 20.39
C SER A 72 4.15 -13.22 20.77
N SER A 73 4.11 -13.96 21.89
CA SER A 73 5.15 -14.94 22.26
C SER A 73 4.97 -16.29 21.56
N SER A 74 3.84 -16.51 20.88
CA SER A 74 3.51 -17.71 20.10
C SER A 74 3.17 -17.30 18.67
N PRO A 75 4.19 -17.06 17.82
CA PRO A 75 4.00 -16.55 16.46
C PRO A 75 3.19 -17.52 15.61
N LYS A 76 2.19 -16.98 14.91
CA LYS A 76 1.44 -17.69 13.87
C LYS A 76 1.99 -17.36 12.48
N LYS A 77 1.84 -18.30 11.55
CA LYS A 77 2.07 -18.08 10.11
C LYS A 77 0.85 -17.38 9.51
N ILE A 78 1.03 -16.13 9.10
CA ILE A 78 0.00 -15.33 8.44
C ILE A 78 0.29 -15.29 6.96
N GLY A 79 -0.56 -15.95 6.16
CA GLY A 79 -0.50 -15.88 4.72
C GLY A 79 -0.89 -14.50 4.23
N LEU A 80 -0.09 -13.91 3.35
CA LEU A 80 -0.35 -12.61 2.74
C LEU A 80 -0.41 -12.78 1.22
N ILE A 81 -1.54 -12.40 0.61
CA ILE A 81 -1.64 -12.20 -0.84
C ILE A 81 -1.66 -10.71 -1.10
N LEU A 82 -0.54 -10.19 -1.58
CA LEU A 82 -0.36 -8.77 -1.81
C LEU A 82 -0.84 -8.38 -3.21
N ALA A 83 -1.57 -7.28 -3.30
CA ALA A 83 -1.89 -6.65 -4.57
C ALA A 83 -0.66 -5.88 -5.11
N GLY A 84 -0.73 -5.43 -6.37
CA GLY A 84 0.34 -4.64 -7.00
C GLY A 84 -0.20 -3.65 -8.03
N ASN A 85 -1.40 -3.14 -7.80
CA ASN A 85 -2.06 -2.13 -8.63
C ASN A 85 -1.45 -0.73 -8.43
N ILE A 86 -0.95 -0.42 -7.23
CA ILE A 86 -0.19 0.80 -6.90
C ILE A 86 1.09 0.40 -6.14
N PRO A 87 2.16 1.21 -6.17
CA PRO A 87 3.42 0.87 -5.53
C PRO A 87 3.25 0.56 -4.03
N MET A 88 3.90 -0.51 -3.57
CA MET A 88 3.97 -0.96 -2.18
C MET A 88 2.62 -1.16 -1.47
N VAL A 89 1.51 -1.32 -2.19
CA VAL A 89 0.16 -1.36 -1.59
C VAL A 89 0.00 -2.45 -0.54
N GLY A 90 0.67 -3.58 -0.73
CA GLY A 90 0.63 -4.71 0.21
C GLY A 90 1.60 -4.60 1.37
N PHE A 91 2.52 -3.63 1.37
CA PHE A 91 3.60 -3.57 2.35
C PHE A 91 3.11 -3.28 3.77
N HIS A 92 2.02 -2.53 3.92
CA HIS A 92 1.41 -2.28 5.22
C HIS A 92 0.95 -3.57 5.93
N ASP A 93 0.47 -4.57 5.18
CA ASP A 93 0.08 -5.87 5.76
C ASP A 93 1.31 -6.62 6.29
N VAL A 94 2.44 -6.53 5.58
CA VAL A 94 3.72 -7.11 6.02
C VAL A 94 4.17 -6.47 7.34
N LEU A 95 4.18 -5.13 7.41
CA LEU A 95 4.52 -4.39 8.63
C LEU A 95 3.57 -4.75 9.78
N SER A 96 2.28 -4.87 9.52
CA SER A 96 1.28 -5.21 10.55
C SER A 96 1.49 -6.62 11.12
N VAL A 97 1.80 -7.61 10.28
CA VAL A 97 2.09 -8.97 10.73
C VAL A 97 3.36 -8.99 11.58
N ILE A 98 4.43 -8.31 11.14
CA ILE A 98 5.68 -8.18 11.89
C ILE A 98 5.46 -7.46 13.24
N ALA A 99 4.70 -6.37 13.25
CA ALA A 99 4.38 -5.59 14.45
C ALA A 99 3.71 -6.44 15.53
N SER A 100 2.87 -7.41 15.13
CA SER A 100 2.23 -8.36 16.05
C SER A 100 3.13 -9.50 16.54
N GLY A 101 4.36 -9.60 16.04
CA GLY A 101 5.32 -10.67 16.35
C GLY A 101 5.10 -11.98 15.59
N ASN A 102 4.15 -11.99 14.65
CA ASN A 102 3.81 -13.13 13.80
C ASN A 102 4.76 -13.28 12.61
N ILE A 103 4.61 -14.37 11.85
CA ILE A 103 5.43 -14.69 10.68
C ILE A 103 4.63 -14.31 9.42
N ALA A 104 5.17 -13.41 8.61
CA ALA A 104 4.60 -13.01 7.33
C ALA A 104 5.01 -14.01 6.23
N MET A 105 4.06 -14.79 5.76
CA MET A 105 4.23 -15.68 4.60
C MET A 105 3.70 -14.97 3.35
N ILE A 106 4.61 -14.40 2.58
CA ILE A 106 4.31 -13.37 1.59
C ILE A 106 4.27 -13.96 0.18
N LYS A 107 3.08 -13.97 -0.42
CA LYS A 107 2.90 -14.12 -1.86
C LYS A 107 2.77 -12.73 -2.49
N LEU A 108 3.84 -12.31 -3.17
CA LEU A 108 3.91 -11.03 -3.86
C LEU A 108 3.08 -11.02 -5.15
N SER A 109 2.59 -9.84 -5.52
CA SER A 109 2.19 -9.57 -6.90
C SER A 109 3.42 -9.45 -7.77
N SER A 110 3.43 -10.04 -8.95
CA SER A 110 4.50 -9.85 -9.94
C SER A 110 4.61 -8.40 -10.42
N SER A 111 3.56 -7.60 -10.24
CA SER A 111 3.53 -6.17 -10.61
C SER A 111 4.18 -5.24 -9.58
N ASP A 112 4.57 -5.77 -8.40
CA ASP A 112 5.14 -4.98 -7.29
C ASP A 112 6.13 -5.82 -6.45
N ASP A 113 6.85 -6.75 -7.08
CA ASP A 113 7.78 -7.62 -6.34
C ASP A 113 9.12 -6.94 -6.07
N LYS A 114 9.58 -6.04 -6.96
CA LYS A 114 10.90 -5.40 -6.88
C LYS A 114 11.02 -4.46 -5.70
N LEU A 115 10.07 -3.53 -5.56
CA LEU A 115 10.13 -2.48 -4.56
C LEU A 115 9.90 -3.03 -3.15
N ILE A 116 8.88 -3.87 -2.96
CA ILE A 116 8.61 -4.52 -1.68
C ILE A 116 9.80 -5.38 -1.21
N LYS A 117 10.39 -6.21 -2.09
CA LYS A 117 11.57 -7.02 -1.72
C LYS A 117 12.75 -6.16 -1.28
N ALA A 118 13.01 -5.06 -1.97
CA ALA A 118 14.11 -4.16 -1.64
C ALA A 118 13.90 -3.45 -0.30
N VAL A 119 12.69 -2.96 -0.03
CA VAL A 119 12.35 -2.33 1.26
C VAL A 119 12.42 -3.33 2.41
N ILE A 120 11.94 -4.56 2.21
CA ILE A 120 12.09 -5.63 3.22
C ILE A 120 13.56 -5.97 3.44
N ALA A 121 14.37 -6.04 2.38
CA ALA A 121 15.81 -6.29 2.53
C ALA A 121 16.48 -5.21 3.39
N GLU A 122 16.10 -3.94 3.21
CA GLU A 122 16.61 -2.87 4.06
C GLU A 122 16.13 -2.99 5.51
N LEU A 123 14.88 -3.39 5.72
CA LEU A 123 14.37 -3.68 7.06
C LEU A 123 15.16 -4.82 7.75
N LEU A 124 15.54 -5.85 7.00
CA LEU A 124 16.38 -6.96 7.49
C LEU A 124 17.82 -6.51 7.77
N ASN A 125 18.37 -5.57 6.99
CA ASN A 125 19.67 -4.96 7.27
C ASN A 125 19.65 -4.18 8.60
N ILE A 126 18.54 -3.49 8.88
CA ILE A 126 18.35 -2.73 10.13
C ILE A 126 18.23 -3.65 11.35
N GLU A 127 17.44 -4.73 11.25
CA GLU A 127 17.25 -5.71 12.34
C GLU A 127 17.25 -7.15 11.77
N PRO A 128 18.41 -7.83 11.77
CA PRO A 128 18.53 -9.18 11.22
C PRO A 128 17.65 -10.24 11.88
N ALA A 129 17.21 -10.06 13.14
CA ALA A 129 16.32 -11.03 13.80
C ALA A 129 14.95 -11.15 13.11
N LEU A 130 14.55 -10.16 12.30
CA LEU A 130 13.34 -10.19 11.48
C LEU A 130 13.36 -11.25 10.38
N ALA A 131 14.54 -11.78 10.02
CA ALA A 131 14.64 -12.83 9.00
C ALA A 131 13.78 -14.06 9.35
N SER A 132 13.66 -14.37 10.65
CA SER A 132 12.80 -15.46 11.15
C SER A 132 11.29 -15.20 11.05
N LYS A 133 10.89 -13.98 10.68
CA LYS A 133 9.49 -13.53 10.60
C LYS A 133 9.01 -13.30 9.18
N ILE A 134 9.84 -13.54 8.17
CA ILE A 134 9.51 -13.27 6.78
C ILE A 134 9.81 -14.51 5.95
N GLU A 135 8.82 -14.97 5.21
CA GLU A 135 8.92 -16.11 4.31
C GLU A 135 8.30 -15.72 2.96
N TYR A 136 9.08 -15.67 1.89
CA TYR A 136 8.53 -15.48 0.55
C TYR A 136 8.06 -16.82 -0.01
N VAL A 137 6.84 -16.85 -0.56
CA VAL A 137 6.28 -18.08 -1.13
C VAL A 137 5.59 -17.85 -2.47
N GLU A 138 5.70 -18.83 -3.35
CA GLU A 138 4.94 -18.86 -4.60
C GLU A 138 3.48 -19.28 -4.37
N ARG A 139 3.21 -20.09 -3.34
CA ARG A 139 1.86 -20.54 -2.98
C ARG A 139 1.74 -20.67 -1.47
N LEU A 140 0.68 -20.07 -0.92
CA LEU A 140 0.33 -20.22 0.49
C LEU A 140 -0.07 -21.67 0.79
N LYS A 141 0.59 -22.27 1.78
CA LYS A 141 0.28 -23.57 2.39
C LYS A 141 0.63 -23.50 3.88
N ASP A 142 -0.03 -24.32 4.70
CA ASP A 142 0.31 -24.50 6.11
C ASP A 142 0.39 -23.18 6.91
N PHE A 143 -0.56 -22.26 6.66
CA PHE A 143 -0.74 -21.00 7.38
C PHE A 143 -1.89 -21.10 8.40
N ASP A 144 -1.80 -20.34 9.48
CA ASP A 144 -2.79 -20.32 10.55
C ASP A 144 -3.94 -19.34 10.29
N ALA A 145 -3.66 -18.27 9.54
CA ALA A 145 -4.60 -17.24 9.14
C ALA A 145 -4.12 -16.54 7.86
N VAL A 146 -4.98 -15.76 7.20
CA VAL A 146 -4.64 -15.14 5.91
C VAL A 146 -5.24 -13.74 5.71
N ILE A 147 -4.45 -12.84 5.14
CA ILE A 147 -4.89 -11.57 4.58
C ILE A 147 -4.76 -11.67 3.06
N ALA A 148 -5.88 -11.62 2.36
CA ALA A 148 -5.90 -11.74 0.91
C ALA A 148 -6.53 -10.49 0.30
N THR A 149 -5.72 -9.73 -0.44
CA THR A 149 -6.19 -8.55 -1.18
C THR A 149 -6.14 -8.86 -2.67
N GLY A 150 -7.23 -8.59 -3.39
CA GLY A 150 -7.28 -8.80 -4.82
C GLY A 150 -8.55 -8.30 -5.47
N SER A 151 -8.67 -8.53 -6.78
CA SER A 151 -9.85 -8.12 -7.55
C SER A 151 -11.11 -8.86 -7.11
N ASN A 152 -12.28 -8.35 -7.52
CA ASN A 152 -13.55 -9.05 -7.32
C ASN A 152 -13.53 -10.48 -7.89
N ASN A 153 -12.84 -10.69 -9.01
CA ASN A 153 -12.71 -12.02 -9.62
C ASN A 153 -11.90 -12.97 -8.73
N SER A 154 -10.73 -12.52 -8.24
CA SER A 154 -9.90 -13.31 -7.33
C SER A 154 -10.58 -13.58 -5.98
N SER A 155 -11.40 -12.64 -5.51
CA SER A 155 -12.04 -12.74 -4.20
C SER A 155 -12.99 -13.94 -4.05
N ARG A 156 -13.65 -14.36 -5.14
CA ARG A 156 -14.51 -15.57 -5.12
C ARG A 156 -13.70 -16.82 -4.85
N TYR A 157 -12.49 -16.90 -5.44
CA TYR A 157 -11.56 -17.99 -5.16
C TYR A 157 -11.01 -17.88 -3.74
N PHE A 158 -10.71 -16.68 -3.27
CA PHE A 158 -10.23 -16.48 -1.89
C PHE A 158 -11.25 -16.96 -0.86
N ASP A 159 -12.54 -16.65 -1.03
CA ASP A 159 -13.58 -17.14 -0.12
C ASP A 159 -13.59 -18.67 -0.04
N TYR A 160 -13.47 -19.36 -1.19
CA TYR A 160 -13.44 -20.82 -1.24
C TYR A 160 -12.17 -21.43 -0.62
N TYR A 161 -10.99 -20.90 -0.95
CA TYR A 161 -9.70 -21.44 -0.51
C TYR A 161 -9.35 -21.08 0.93
N PHE A 162 -9.78 -19.92 1.39
CA PHE A 162 -9.33 -19.32 2.65
C PHE A 162 -10.44 -19.15 3.70
N GLY A 163 -11.71 -19.32 3.32
CA GLY A 163 -12.84 -19.16 4.24
C GLY A 163 -12.84 -20.12 5.44
N LYS A 164 -12.03 -21.19 5.40
CA LYS A 164 -11.93 -22.20 6.47
C LYS A 164 -10.97 -21.83 7.60
N VAL A 165 -10.15 -20.80 7.42
CA VAL A 165 -9.24 -20.28 8.45
C VAL A 165 -9.64 -18.85 8.82
N PRO A 166 -9.21 -18.29 9.96
CA PRO A 166 -9.34 -16.87 10.23
C PRO A 166 -8.76 -16.05 9.07
N ASN A 167 -9.55 -15.14 8.51
CA ASN A 167 -9.17 -14.44 7.29
C ASN A 167 -9.64 -12.97 7.26
N ILE A 168 -8.86 -12.16 6.54
CA ILE A 168 -9.23 -10.81 6.09
C ILE A 168 -9.18 -10.84 4.56
N ILE A 169 -10.34 -10.92 3.92
CA ILE A 169 -10.46 -10.89 2.46
C ILE A 169 -10.90 -9.49 2.02
N ARG A 170 -9.97 -8.74 1.41
CA ARG A 170 -10.23 -7.40 0.88
C ARG A 170 -10.54 -7.48 -0.61
N LYS A 171 -11.76 -7.09 -0.95
CA LYS A 171 -12.27 -7.01 -2.34
C LYS A 171 -12.21 -5.57 -2.82
N ASN A 172 -12.41 -5.34 -4.12
CA ASN A 172 -12.51 -3.97 -4.64
C ASN A 172 -13.65 -3.21 -3.93
N ARG A 173 -13.43 -1.90 -3.76
CA ARG A 173 -14.37 -0.94 -3.21
C ARG A 173 -14.44 0.26 -4.15
N ASN A 174 -15.58 0.93 -4.13
CA ASN A 174 -15.80 2.16 -4.86
C ASN A 174 -15.96 3.28 -3.83
N SER A 175 -15.01 4.21 -3.77
CA SER A 175 -15.19 5.42 -2.97
C SER A 175 -16.08 6.40 -3.72
N VAL A 176 -16.87 7.15 -2.96
CA VAL A 176 -17.78 8.17 -3.47
C VAL A 176 -17.46 9.51 -2.82
N ALA A 177 -17.50 10.59 -3.59
CA ALA A 177 -17.50 11.95 -3.08
C ALA A 177 -18.91 12.54 -3.17
N VAL A 178 -19.30 13.33 -2.17
CA VAL A 178 -20.58 14.05 -2.15
C VAL A 178 -20.26 15.52 -2.00
N ILE A 179 -20.46 16.27 -3.08
CA ILE A 179 -20.29 17.71 -3.13
C ILE A 179 -21.65 18.33 -2.74
N ASN A 180 -21.64 19.38 -1.92
CA ASN A 180 -22.85 20.06 -1.47
C ASN A 180 -23.01 21.48 -2.06
N GLY A 181 -22.00 21.98 -2.77
CA GLY A 181 -21.98 23.29 -3.43
C GLY A 181 -21.30 24.40 -2.61
N THR A 182 -20.77 24.10 -1.42
CA THR A 182 -20.04 25.06 -0.58
C THR A 182 -18.53 24.84 -0.59
N GLU A 183 -18.06 23.86 -1.34
CA GLU A 183 -16.65 23.54 -1.50
C GLU A 183 -15.88 24.73 -2.08
N THR A 184 -14.70 24.98 -1.53
CA THR A 184 -13.76 25.96 -2.08
C THR A 184 -13.03 25.36 -3.29
N LYS A 185 -12.35 26.20 -4.07
CA LYS A 185 -11.50 25.71 -5.16
C LYS A 185 -10.43 24.73 -4.67
N GLU A 186 -9.85 25.00 -3.50
CA GLU A 186 -8.85 24.14 -2.87
C GLU A 186 -9.44 22.77 -2.47
N ASP A 187 -10.69 22.74 -1.98
CA ASP A 187 -11.37 21.47 -1.69
C ASP A 187 -11.53 20.61 -2.95
N ILE A 188 -11.89 21.24 -4.08
CA ILE A 188 -12.01 20.53 -5.37
C ILE A 188 -10.65 20.07 -5.89
N GLU A 189 -9.60 20.88 -5.75
CA GLU A 189 -8.23 20.50 -6.12
C GLU A 189 -7.75 19.30 -5.29
N ASN A 190 -8.01 19.31 -3.97
CA ASN A 190 -7.72 18.18 -3.08
C ASN A 190 -8.52 16.93 -3.47
N LEU A 191 -9.80 17.07 -3.83
CA LEU A 191 -10.61 15.98 -4.39
C LEU A 191 -10.01 15.45 -5.70
N GLY A 192 -9.34 16.30 -6.49
CA GLY A 192 -8.57 15.87 -7.66
C GLY A 192 -7.51 14.81 -7.31
N ASN A 193 -6.78 14.98 -6.21
CA ASN A 193 -5.84 13.95 -5.73
C ASN A 193 -6.56 12.64 -5.40
N ASP A 194 -7.69 12.71 -4.69
CA ASP A 194 -8.49 11.53 -4.36
C ASP A 194 -8.99 10.76 -5.60
N ILE A 195 -9.20 11.44 -6.72
CA ILE A 195 -9.62 10.83 -7.99
C ILE A 195 -8.41 10.29 -8.76
N PHE A 196 -7.38 11.11 -8.95
CA PHE A 196 -6.35 10.90 -9.98
C PHE A 196 -5.05 10.31 -9.46
N ASP A 197 -4.79 10.37 -8.16
CA ASP A 197 -3.60 9.74 -7.59
C ASP A 197 -3.50 8.28 -7.99
N TYR A 198 -2.28 7.87 -8.37
CA TYR A 198 -2.02 6.54 -8.89
C TYR A 198 -2.93 6.16 -10.06
N PHE A 199 -3.31 7.13 -10.89
CA PHE A 199 -4.19 6.95 -12.04
C PHE A 199 -5.59 6.42 -11.68
N GLY A 200 -6.06 6.67 -10.45
CA GLY A 200 -7.34 6.14 -9.96
C GLY A 200 -7.34 4.62 -9.71
N LEU A 201 -6.16 3.98 -9.70
CA LEU A 201 -6.03 2.52 -9.58
C LEU A 201 -6.10 2.03 -8.13
N GLY A 202 -6.06 2.92 -7.14
CA GLY A 202 -6.19 2.59 -5.72
C GLY A 202 -7.62 2.21 -5.35
N CYS A 203 -7.77 1.27 -4.41
CA CYS A 203 -9.09 0.81 -3.94
C CYS A 203 -9.86 1.87 -3.12
N ARG A 204 -9.23 3.01 -2.86
CA ARG A 204 -9.79 4.15 -2.14
C ARG A 204 -10.00 5.38 -3.03
N ASN A 205 -9.55 5.35 -4.28
CA ASN A 205 -9.78 6.47 -5.19
C ASN A 205 -11.28 6.71 -5.39
N VAL A 206 -11.65 7.98 -5.52
CA VAL A 206 -13.04 8.38 -5.79
C VAL A 206 -13.39 7.98 -7.21
N SER A 207 -14.43 7.15 -7.33
CA SER A 207 -14.91 6.59 -8.61
C SER A 207 -16.30 7.09 -8.99
N LYS A 208 -16.95 7.84 -8.09
CA LYS A 208 -18.28 8.41 -8.31
C LYS A 208 -18.43 9.69 -7.49
N ILE A 209 -18.99 10.72 -8.12
CA ILE A 209 -19.28 12.00 -7.50
C ILE A 209 -20.79 12.23 -7.53
N TYR A 210 -21.36 12.64 -6.40
CA TYR A 210 -22.71 13.16 -6.31
C TYR A 210 -22.66 14.68 -6.22
N LEU A 211 -23.46 15.33 -7.06
CA LEU A 211 -23.57 16.79 -7.14
C LEU A 211 -24.99 17.22 -6.75
N PRO A 212 -25.16 18.38 -6.10
CA PRO A 212 -26.49 18.91 -5.83
C PRO A 212 -27.16 19.34 -7.13
N LYS A 213 -28.49 19.34 -7.16
CA LYS A 213 -29.24 19.81 -8.33
C LYS A 213 -28.91 21.28 -8.59
N GLY A 214 -28.52 21.61 -9.81
CA GLY A 214 -28.13 22.96 -10.20
C GLY A 214 -26.70 23.35 -9.85
N TYR A 215 -25.86 22.39 -9.45
CA TYR A 215 -24.42 22.62 -9.30
C TYR A 215 -23.81 23.15 -10.59
N ASP A 216 -23.03 24.22 -10.49
CA ASP A 216 -22.23 24.71 -11.60
C ASP A 216 -21.04 23.79 -11.80
N ILE A 217 -21.12 22.93 -12.81
CA ILE A 217 -20.10 21.93 -13.10
C ILE A 217 -18.74 22.55 -13.44
N ALA A 218 -18.69 23.81 -13.87
CA ALA A 218 -17.44 24.53 -14.14
C ALA A 218 -16.55 24.57 -12.89
N ASN A 219 -17.13 24.79 -11.70
CA ASN A 219 -16.41 24.78 -10.43
C ASN A 219 -15.64 23.47 -10.19
N PHE A 220 -16.21 22.34 -10.64
CA PHE A 220 -15.50 21.06 -10.55
C PHE A 220 -14.35 20.99 -11.55
N TYR A 221 -14.61 21.26 -12.84
CA TYR A 221 -13.59 21.16 -13.90
C TYR A 221 -12.40 22.10 -13.67
N GLU A 222 -12.66 23.35 -13.30
CA GLU A 222 -11.62 24.35 -13.03
C GLU A 222 -10.77 23.98 -11.79
N GLY A 223 -11.36 23.27 -10.82
CA GLY A 223 -10.62 22.82 -9.64
C GLY A 223 -9.71 21.62 -9.92
N ILE A 224 -10.02 20.79 -10.92
CA ILE A 224 -9.22 19.61 -11.28
C ILE A 224 -8.34 19.80 -12.53
N GLU A 225 -8.32 20.99 -13.12
CA GLU A 225 -7.61 21.27 -14.37
C GLU A 225 -6.12 20.92 -14.30
N SER A 226 -5.48 21.12 -13.14
CA SER A 226 -4.08 20.80 -12.89
C SER A 226 -3.74 19.31 -13.09
N PHE A 227 -4.73 18.41 -13.02
CA PHE A 227 -4.56 16.97 -13.23
C PHE A 227 -4.65 16.54 -14.69
N GLN A 228 -4.95 17.46 -15.62
CA GLN A 228 -5.04 17.18 -17.06
C GLN A 228 -3.85 16.39 -17.64
N PRO A 229 -2.58 16.59 -17.23
CA PRO A 229 -1.44 15.85 -17.77
C PRO A 229 -1.55 14.32 -17.66
N ILE A 230 -2.41 13.80 -16.78
CA ILE A 230 -2.66 12.35 -16.62
C ILE A 230 -3.02 11.66 -17.94
N ILE A 231 -3.71 12.35 -18.86
CA ILE A 231 -4.13 11.80 -20.16
C ILE A 231 -2.95 11.48 -21.08
N ASN A 232 -1.79 12.08 -20.83
CA ASN A 232 -0.57 11.85 -21.61
C ASN A 232 0.12 10.53 -21.23
N HIS A 233 -0.28 9.90 -20.12
CA HIS A 233 0.21 8.58 -19.77
C HIS A 233 -0.43 7.52 -20.67
N PHE A 234 0.37 6.85 -21.50
CA PHE A 234 -0.11 5.95 -22.55
C PHE A 234 -1.08 4.86 -22.04
N LYS A 235 -0.82 4.24 -20.87
CA LYS A 235 -1.77 3.22 -20.34
C LYS A 235 -3.08 3.81 -19.86
N TYR A 236 -3.07 5.07 -19.41
CA TYR A 236 -4.29 5.77 -18.99
C TYR A 236 -5.12 6.10 -20.23
N ASN A 237 -4.46 6.67 -21.25
CA ASN A 237 -5.04 7.02 -22.54
C ASN A 237 -5.71 5.82 -23.25
N ASN A 238 -5.06 4.65 -23.25
CA ASN A 238 -5.59 3.41 -23.85
C ASN A 238 -6.95 2.92 -23.28
N ASN A 239 -7.49 3.52 -22.21
CA ASN A 239 -8.84 3.20 -21.73
C ASN A 239 -9.93 4.07 -22.39
N TYR A 240 -9.53 5.07 -23.18
CA TYR A 240 -10.41 6.02 -23.86
C TYR A 240 -10.37 5.90 -25.39
N ASP A 241 -9.31 5.28 -25.92
CA ASP A 241 -9.22 4.79 -27.31
C ASP A 241 -9.94 3.44 -27.49
#